data_AF-A0A534XWY8-F1
#
_entry.id   AF-A0A534XWY8-F1
#
_cell.length_a   1.000
_cell.length_b   1.000
_cell.length_c   1.000
_cell.angle_alpha   90.00
_cell.angle_beta   90.00
_cell.angle_gamma   90.00
#
_symmetry.space_group_name_H-M   'P 1'
#
loop_
_entity.id
_entity.type
_entity.pdbx_description
1 polymer ?
#
loop_
_entity_poly.entity_id
_entity_poly.type
_entity_poly.pdbx_seq_one_letter_code
_entity_poly.pdbx_strand_id
1 'polypeptide(L)'
;MSSANSYPPGAARRCNTVSRSAHCVRPQGRLGSGARVDDKLQEIEHKFDRLTADLGDPEVLADPARIKTLMKERSQLEPLVEAFRDFKRVRDELRQHEALLEDADADMRQMARDELPQLKGRLADLEG
;
A
#
# COMPACT_ATOMS: atom_id res chain seq x y z
N MET A 1 8.49 -62.92 -39.26
CA MET A 1 7.39 -61.98 -39.58
C MET A 1 6.23 -62.34 -38.66
N SER A 2 6.10 -61.65 -37.53
CA SER A 2 5.12 -61.98 -36.50
C SER A 2 4.32 -60.74 -36.12
N SER A 3 3.01 -60.91 -36.34
CA SER A 3 1.82 -60.22 -35.86
C SER A 3 1.96 -59.06 -34.87
N ALA A 4 1.56 -57.89 -35.36
CA ALA A 4 0.31 -57.22 -34.99
C ALA A 4 -0.20 -57.28 -33.53
N ASN A 5 -0.34 -56.07 -32.99
CA ASN A 5 -1.60 -55.49 -32.48
C ASN A 5 -1.79 -55.34 -30.95
N SER A 6 -2.28 -54.14 -30.62
CA SER A 6 -3.20 -53.79 -29.52
C SER A 6 -2.64 -53.45 -28.12
N TYR A 7 -2.48 -52.13 -27.89
CA TYR A 7 -3.01 -51.28 -26.79
C TYR A 7 -3.28 -51.88 -25.38
N PRO A 8 -3.28 -51.06 -24.30
CA PRO A 8 -2.25 -50.14 -23.76
C PRO A 8 -1.90 -50.54 -22.29
N PRO A 9 -0.88 -49.97 -21.63
CA PRO A 9 -0.81 -50.02 -20.18
C PRO A 9 -1.37 -48.72 -19.59
N GLY A 10 -2.63 -48.81 -19.18
CA GLY A 10 -3.18 -47.92 -18.17
C GLY A 10 -2.62 -48.25 -16.78
N ALA A 11 -2.35 -47.18 -16.04
CA ALA A 11 -2.31 -47.09 -14.58
C ALA A 11 -1.24 -47.90 -13.82
N ALA A 12 -0.18 -47.20 -13.40
CA ALA A 12 0.14 -47.01 -11.98
C ALA A 12 1.36 -46.07 -11.85
N ARG A 13 1.16 -44.75 -11.90
CA ARG A 13 2.20 -43.84 -11.40
C ARG A 13 2.16 -43.89 -9.87
N ARG A 14 2.98 -44.78 -9.29
CA ARG A 14 3.53 -44.57 -7.96
C ARG A 14 4.23 -43.21 -7.99
N CYS A 15 3.66 -42.21 -7.34
CA CYS A 15 4.35 -40.95 -7.10
C CYS A 15 5.41 -41.23 -6.04
N ASN A 16 6.55 -41.75 -6.50
CA ASN A 16 7.75 -41.83 -5.69
C ASN A 16 8.31 -40.41 -5.54
N THR A 17 8.66 -40.10 -4.31
CA THR A 17 9.17 -38.81 -3.83
C THR A 17 10.14 -38.16 -4.80
N VAL A 18 9.78 -36.94 -5.23
CA VAL A 18 10.63 -35.76 -5.54
C VAL A 18 9.88 -34.91 -6.59
N SER A 19 8.82 -34.23 -6.15
CA SER A 19 8.39 -32.92 -6.70
C SER A 19 7.18 -32.44 -5.89
N ARG A 20 7.44 -31.95 -4.67
CA ARG A 20 6.50 -31.08 -3.97
C ARG A 20 6.79 -29.66 -4.44
N SER A 21 6.21 -29.26 -5.57
CA SER A 21 5.79 -27.87 -5.75
C SER A 21 4.66 -27.60 -4.77
N ALA A 22 5.01 -27.59 -3.48
CA ALA A 22 4.19 -27.06 -2.43
C ALA A 22 4.42 -25.54 -2.51
N HIS A 23 3.57 -24.86 -3.27
CA HIS A 23 3.30 -23.47 -2.95
C HIS A 23 2.63 -23.44 -1.59
N CYS A 24 3.45 -23.50 -0.54
CA CYS A 24 3.12 -23.01 0.77
C CYS A 24 3.01 -21.49 0.62
N VAL A 25 1.89 -21.00 0.10
CA VAL A 25 1.52 -19.60 0.31
C VAL A 25 1.38 -19.47 1.83
N ARG A 26 2.37 -18.81 2.44
CA ARG A 26 2.42 -18.53 3.87
C ARG A 26 1.06 -17.94 4.26
N PRO A 27 0.30 -18.50 5.22
CA PRO A 27 -0.79 -17.74 5.81
C PRO A 27 -0.13 -16.53 6.44
N GLN A 28 -0.54 -15.35 5.98
CA GLN A 28 0.09 -14.09 6.33
C GLN A 28 0.20 -13.94 7.85
N GLY A 29 1.32 -13.33 8.25
CA GLY A 29 1.68 -13.14 9.64
C GLY A 29 0.53 -12.55 10.44
N ARG A 30 0.27 -13.21 11.57
CA ARG A 30 -0.41 -12.66 12.74
C ARG A 30 0.33 -11.40 13.19
N LEU A 31 0.02 -10.25 12.61
CA LEU A 31 0.34 -8.93 13.17
C LEU A 31 -0.60 -8.81 14.39
N GLY A 32 -0.13 -8.99 15.62
CA GLY A 32 0.84 -8.12 16.26
C GLY A 32 0.03 -7.05 17.01
N SER A 33 -0.24 -7.28 18.29
CA SER A 33 -0.93 -6.33 19.17
C SER A 33 -0.16 -5.01 19.21
N GLY A 34 -0.61 -4.06 18.39
CA GLY A 34 0.07 -2.79 18.17
C GLY A 34 -0.31 -2.23 16.82
N ALA A 35 -1.62 -2.05 16.57
CA ALA A 35 -2.08 -1.21 15.48
C ALA A 35 -1.51 0.18 15.74
N ARG A 36 -0.46 0.53 15.00
CA ARG A 36 0.22 1.81 15.15
C ARG A 36 -0.73 2.88 14.68
N VAL A 37 -0.53 4.10 15.15
CA VAL A 37 -1.34 5.26 14.77
C VAL A 37 -1.47 5.32 13.24
N ASP A 38 -0.42 4.97 12.50
CA ASP A 38 -0.42 4.82 11.03
C ASP A 38 -1.54 3.93 10.47
N ASP A 39 -1.82 2.78 11.08
CA ASP A 39 -2.82 1.82 10.58
C ASP A 39 -4.24 2.41 10.69
N LYS A 40 -4.50 3.15 11.77
CA LYS A 40 -5.78 3.82 11.99
C LYS A 40 -5.97 4.99 11.03
N LEU A 41 -4.93 5.79 10.79
CA LEU A 41 -5.01 6.87 9.81
C LEU A 41 -5.16 6.33 8.38
N GLN A 42 -4.54 5.19 8.07
CA GLN A 42 -4.74 4.52 6.79
C GLN A 42 -6.20 4.02 6.63
N GLU A 43 -6.84 3.51 7.69
CA GLU A 43 -8.26 3.17 7.67
C GLU A 43 -9.15 4.40 7.41
N ILE A 44 -8.80 5.55 7.99
CA ILE A 44 -9.51 6.82 7.77
C ILE A 44 -9.32 7.31 6.33
N GLU A 45 -8.12 7.21 5.79
CA GLU A 45 -7.82 7.49 4.38
C GLU A 45 -8.67 6.60 3.46
N HIS A 46 -8.72 5.29 3.71
CA HIS A 46 -9.57 4.37 2.96
C HIS A 46 -11.06 4.75 3.05
N LYS A 47 -11.54 5.17 4.22
CA LYS A 47 -12.91 5.64 4.38
C LYS A 47 -13.18 6.90 3.57
N PHE A 48 -12.26 7.87 3.59
CA PHE A 48 -12.34 9.10 2.79
C PHE A 48 -12.39 8.80 1.29
N ASP A 49 -11.54 7.89 0.81
CA ASP A 49 -11.50 7.51 -0.60
C ASP A 49 -12.81 6.82 -1.04
N ARG A 50 -13.40 5.99 -0.16
CA ARG A 50 -14.72 5.38 -0.41
C ARG A 50 -15.83 6.42 -0.50
N LEU A 51 -15.88 7.36 0.44
CA LEU A 51 -16.86 8.46 0.41
C LEU A 51 -16.70 9.30 -0.87
N THR A 52 -15.47 9.50 -1.33
CA THR A 52 -15.17 10.23 -2.57
C THR A 52 -15.60 9.44 -3.81
N ALA A 53 -15.41 8.13 -3.82
CA ALA A 53 -15.87 7.26 -4.89
C ALA A 53 -17.41 7.23 -4.97
N ASP A 54 -18.09 7.15 -3.83
CA ASP A 54 -19.56 7.20 -3.75
C ASP A 54 -20.12 8.52 -4.30
N LEU A 55 -19.41 9.64 -4.10
CA LEU A 55 -19.78 10.93 -4.69
C LEU A 55 -19.65 10.98 -6.23
N GLY A 56 -18.93 10.04 -6.84
CA GLY A 56 -18.86 9.86 -8.29
C GLY A 56 -19.93 8.94 -8.86
N ASP A 57 -20.73 8.29 -8.01
CA ASP A 57 -21.78 7.36 -8.43
C ASP A 57 -23.01 8.13 -8.97
N PRO A 58 -23.50 7.84 -10.18
CA PRO A 58 -24.71 8.46 -10.71
C PRO A 58 -25.95 8.29 -9.82
N GLU A 59 -26.06 7.20 -9.04
CA GLU A 59 -27.17 6.98 -8.11
C GLU A 59 -27.12 7.93 -6.92
N VAL A 60 -25.92 8.30 -6.45
CA VAL A 60 -25.71 9.27 -5.38
C VAL A 60 -25.91 10.69 -5.91
N LEU A 61 -25.43 10.97 -7.12
CA LEU A 61 -25.58 12.26 -7.78
C LEU A 61 -27.05 12.61 -8.07
N ALA A 62 -27.91 11.61 -8.20
CA ALA A 62 -29.35 11.77 -8.36
C ALA A 62 -30.08 12.19 -7.06
N ASP A 63 -29.47 12.04 -5.89
CA ASP A 63 -30.04 12.39 -4.58
C ASP A 63 -29.24 13.49 -3.86
N PRO A 64 -29.69 14.76 -3.92
CA PRO A 64 -29.04 15.88 -3.25
C PRO A 64 -28.90 15.73 -1.72
N ALA A 65 -29.81 15.00 -1.07
CA ALA A 65 -29.75 14.79 0.38
C ALA A 65 -28.60 13.84 0.74
N ARG A 66 -28.40 12.79 -0.06
CA ARG A 66 -27.28 11.83 0.10
C ARG A 66 -25.94 12.50 -0.15
N ILE A 67 -25.82 13.32 -1.20
CA ILE A 67 -24.61 14.13 -1.48
C ILE A 67 -24.26 15.00 -0.28
N LYS A 68 -25.22 15.73 0.28
CA LYS A 68 -24.98 16.65 1.41
C LYS A 68 -24.43 15.92 2.65
N THR A 69 -24.93 14.71 2.92
CA THR A 69 -24.45 13.88 4.03
C THR A 69 -23.03 13.38 3.77
N LEU A 70 -22.77 12.81 2.59
CA LEU A 70 -21.44 12.33 2.21
C LEU A 70 -20.39 13.46 2.21
N MET A 71 -20.75 14.63 1.69
CA MET A 71 -19.87 15.81 1.71
C MET A 71 -19.53 16.25 3.14
N LYS A 72 -20.51 16.26 4.06
CA LYS A 72 -20.27 16.59 5.47
C LYS A 72 -19.36 15.58 6.15
N GLU A 73 -19.54 14.29 5.89
CA GLU A 73 -18.67 13.23 6.44
C GLU A 73 -17.26 13.33 5.86
N ARG A 74 -17.15 13.53 4.54
CA ARG A 74 -15.87 13.72 3.86
C ARG A 74 -15.10 14.90 4.44
N SER A 75 -15.72 16.06 4.55
CA SER A 75 -15.07 17.28 5.07
C SER A 75 -14.65 17.18 6.55
N GLN A 76 -15.26 16.29 7.34
CA GLN A 76 -14.80 16.03 8.70
C GLN A 76 -13.51 15.19 8.73
N LEU A 77 -13.34 14.30 7.76
CA LEU A 77 -12.15 13.44 7.64
C LEU A 77 -11.03 14.09 6.83
N GLU A 78 -11.37 15.02 5.94
CA GLU A 78 -10.46 15.78 5.07
C GLU A 78 -9.23 16.34 5.82
N PRO A 79 -9.36 17.13 6.90
CA PRO A 79 -8.18 17.69 7.58
C PRO A 79 -7.27 16.61 8.21
N LEU A 80 -7.85 15.49 8.63
CA LEU A 80 -7.10 14.39 9.24
C LEU A 80 -6.32 13.58 8.19
N VAL A 81 -6.95 13.35 7.03
CA VAL A 81 -6.31 12.69 5.88
C VAL A 81 -5.26 13.59 5.26
N GLU A 82 -5.51 14.90 5.15
CA GLU A 82 -4.53 15.87 4.66
C GLU A 82 -3.28 15.92 5.54
N ALA A 83 -3.44 16.06 6.86
CA ALA A 83 -2.32 16.04 7.80
C ALA A 83 -1.49 14.75 7.69
N PHE A 84 -2.16 13.59 7.55
CA PHE A 84 -1.48 12.31 7.36
C PHE A 84 -0.74 12.19 6.04
N ARG A 85 -1.36 12.67 4.95
CA ARG A 85 -0.74 12.67 3.61
C ARG A 85 0.47 13.61 3.57
N ASP A 86 0.38 14.76 4.22
CA ASP A 86 1.49 15.70 4.36
C ASP A 86 2.63 15.08 5.15
N PHE A 87 2.32 14.47 6.31
CA PHE A 87 3.30 13.74 7.10
C PHE A 87 4.00 12.64 6.30
N LYS A 88 3.24 11.79 5.59
CA LYS A 88 3.80 10.73 4.74
C LYS A 88 4.70 11.30 3.66
N ARG A 89 4.26 12.38 3.00
CA ARG A 89 5.03 13.05 1.95
C ARG A 89 6.37 13.57 2.46
N VAL A 90 6.37 14.34 3.54
CA VAL A 90 7.62 14.90 4.13
C VAL A 90 8.55 13.78 4.60
N ARG A 91 8.00 12.71 5.18
CA ARG A 91 8.78 11.53 5.59
C ARG A 91 9.39 10.77 4.41
N ASP A 92 8.68 10.72 3.28
CA ASP A 92 9.17 10.06 2.07
C ASP A 92 10.20 10.95 1.34
N GLU A 93 9.96 12.27 1.26
CA GLU A 93 10.94 13.26 0.81
C GLU A 93 12.24 13.13 1.61
N LEU A 94 12.17 13.13 2.93
CA LEU A 94 13.33 12.96 3.80
C LEU A 94 14.11 11.68 3.48
N ARG A 95 13.42 10.55 3.27
CA ARG A 95 14.07 9.30 2.85
C ARG A 95 14.71 9.37 1.47
N GLN A 96 14.09 10.07 0.52
CA GLN A 96 14.67 10.30 -0.80
C GLN A 96 15.93 11.16 -0.71
N HIS A 97 15.90 12.25 0.06
CA HIS A 97 17.07 13.09 0.28
C HIS A 97 18.17 12.36 1.07
N GLU A 98 17.83 11.49 2.01
CA GLU A 98 18.81 10.62 2.68
C GLU A 98 19.47 9.65 1.69
N ALA A 99 18.73 9.12 0.72
CA ALA A 99 19.31 8.30 -0.36
C ALA A 99 20.24 9.10 -1.29
N LEU A 100 19.94 10.38 -1.54
CA LEU A 100 20.81 11.27 -2.31
C LEU A 100 22.18 11.51 -1.64
N LEU A 101 22.32 11.26 -0.33
CA LEU A 101 23.62 11.30 0.33
C LEU A 101 24.57 10.19 -0.15
N GLU A 102 24.03 9.10 -0.69
CA GLU A 102 24.79 7.99 -1.25
C GLU A 102 25.03 8.13 -2.77
N ASP A 103 24.54 9.20 -3.39
CA ASP A 103 24.72 9.47 -4.81
C ASP A 103 26.21 9.66 -5.15
N ALA A 104 26.59 9.35 -6.39
CA ALA A 104 27.97 9.48 -6.87
C ALA A 104 28.37 10.95 -7.11
N ASP A 105 27.41 11.84 -7.38
CA ASP A 105 27.65 13.26 -7.61
C ASP A 105 27.86 14.03 -6.29
N ALA A 106 28.96 14.78 -6.19
CA ALA A 106 29.29 15.57 -5.00
C ALA A 106 28.36 16.75 -4.77
N ASP A 107 27.86 17.36 -5.85
CA ASP A 107 26.98 18.51 -5.77
C ASP A 107 25.58 18.08 -5.29
N MET A 108 25.12 16.90 -5.73
CA MET A 108 23.86 16.30 -5.26
C MET A 108 23.93 15.92 -3.77
N ARG A 109 25.04 15.32 -3.32
CA ARG A 109 25.23 15.01 -1.90
C ARG A 109 25.24 16.26 -1.03
N GLN A 110 25.88 17.33 -1.49
CA GLN A 110 25.97 18.58 -0.73
C GLN A 110 24.59 19.24 -0.61
N MET A 111 23.83 19.31 -1.71
CA MET A 111 22.46 19.82 -1.72
C MET A 111 21.55 19.05 -0.75
N ALA A 112 21.61 17.71 -0.77
CA ALA A 112 20.84 16.88 0.14
C ALA A 112 21.21 17.12 1.62
N ARG A 113 22.50 17.32 1.95
CA ARG A 113 22.93 17.64 3.32
C ARG A 113 22.35 18.95 3.83
N ASP A 114 22.23 19.94 2.95
CA ASP A 114 21.75 21.27 3.32
C ASP A 114 20.20 21.31 3.41
N GLU A 115 19.49 20.47 2.66
CA GLU A 115 18.01 20.38 2.67
C GLU A 115 17.45 19.47 3.78
N LEU A 116 18.16 18.39 4.15
CA LEU A 116 17.71 17.44 5.16
C LEU A 116 17.31 18.06 6.52
N PRO A 117 18.05 19.05 7.07
CA PRO A 117 17.65 19.74 8.30
C PRO A 117 16.31 20.47 8.16
N GLN A 118 16.04 21.07 6.99
CA GLN A 118 14.78 21.77 6.75
C GLN A 118 13.61 20.78 6.68
N LEU A 119 13.80 19.65 5.99
CA LEU A 119 12.79 18.58 5.92
C LEU A 119 12.51 17.97 7.29
N LYS A 120 13.55 17.78 8.11
CA LYS A 120 13.43 17.31 9.51
C LYS A 120 12.64 18.31 10.37
N GLY A 121 12.87 19.60 10.20
CA GLY A 121 12.10 20.65 10.87
C GLY A 121 10.62 20.60 10.49
N ARG A 122 10.32 20.52 9.19
CA ARG A 122 8.94 20.42 8.68
C ARG A 122 8.23 19.16 9.21
N LEU A 123 8.94 18.04 9.33
CA LEU A 123 8.37 16.81 9.90
C LEU A 123 8.00 17.01 11.37
N ALA A 124 8.88 17.64 12.15
CA ALA A 124 8.62 17.92 13.57
C ALA A 124 7.45 18.88 13.77
N ASP A 125 7.30 19.88 12.91
CA ASP A 125 6.17 20.82 12.93
C ASP A 125 4.82 20.13 12.60
N LEU A 126 4.84 19.05 11.81
CA LEU A 126 3.66 18.24 11.49
C LEU A 126 3.33 17.20 12.58
N GLU A 127 4.31 16.83 13.42
CA GLU A 127 4.14 15.90 14.53
C GLU A 127 3.69 16.57 15.85
N GLY A 128 3.91 17.89 15.99
CA GLY A 128 3.65 18.69 17.20
C GLY A 128 2.24 19.28 17.30
#